data_AF-A0A915UCV9-F1
#
_entry.id   AF-A0A915UCV9-F1
#
_cell.length_a   1.000
_cell.length_b   1.000
_cell.length_c   1.000
_cell.angle_alpha   90.00
_cell.angle_beta   90.00
_cell.angle_gamma   90.00
#
_symmetry.space_group_name_H-M   'P 1'
#
loop_
_entity.id
_entity.type
_entity.pdbx_description
1 polymer ?
#
loop_
_entity_poly.entity_id
_entity_poly.type
_entity_poly.pdbx_seq_one_letter_code
_entity_poly.pdbx_strand_id
1 'polypeptide(L)'
;MANKESRETPGTANPAQAGASSPEQALPYGDLARLIRELAQQGGFPVALSATRLPPVDTGARLRQRLRRSIVFPPCADTLLGLVRTADTDEVTADFKDYFTFARHVTFGQFTNAAGAPEDLTTQLGTTLDPTLASCGQAGPFSTQSHGGASWPSDCCVCTPCVTLDGIRNTDGTRPGIRRLFIGDLVWLFYMERLGLFQILGAILDAFAYSGRLPISNGALDADGVADDVTALILEVMVRETRSGQSSTVRDRLAAYRTCLAWTTEGGRKLDLDTQVNGAFTTLFHKFIYHALEFYKDRRLAVAIQGTAAGSTPPSAATLITLSDTIEVLKNRFEAFDYGRNAVNALGGLVWAISAMTIIRALRTTIGIPEAFNQPHEYIPAAYDILVLKRAVTHGDANRYLIHRECARSGRDILLDMEVVDHTSRSAGGELERWITQIESRVEAYRTAYRNMTGVDIGASATPAIEQQA
;
A
#
# COMPACT_ATOMS: atom_id res chain seq x y z
N MET A 1 23.83 41.35 -61.08
CA MET A 1 25.17 40.97 -61.59
C MET A 1 25.46 39.61 -60.98
N ALA A 2 25.21 38.49 -61.68
CA ALA A 2 26.06 37.90 -62.75
C ALA A 2 27.46 37.58 -62.21
N ASN A 3 28.07 36.39 -62.27
CA ASN A 3 27.87 35.08 -62.93
C ASN A 3 28.61 34.03 -62.05
N LYS A 4 28.24 32.73 -61.94
CA LYS A 4 28.37 31.63 -62.93
C LYS A 4 29.81 31.51 -63.46
N GLU A 5 30.58 30.44 -63.21
CA GLU A 5 30.62 29.16 -63.97
C GLU A 5 31.78 28.30 -63.39
N SER A 6 31.57 27.06 -62.93
CA SER A 6 31.62 25.76 -63.65
C SER A 6 33.01 25.32 -64.13
N ARG A 7 33.51 24.15 -63.71
CA ARG A 7 33.73 22.89 -64.50
C ARG A 7 34.78 22.06 -63.73
N GLU A 8 34.92 20.74 -63.77
CA GLU A 8 34.32 19.63 -64.52
C GLU A 8 34.71 18.33 -63.80
N THR A 9 33.80 17.36 -63.80
CA THR A 9 34.08 15.92 -63.63
C THR A 9 34.48 15.30 -64.97
N PRO A 10 35.18 14.14 -64.93
CA PRO A 10 34.62 12.92 -65.51
C PRO A 10 34.84 11.73 -64.54
N GLY A 11 34.01 10.70 -64.42
CA GLY A 11 33.07 10.09 -65.36
C GLY A 11 33.52 8.63 -65.59
N THR A 12 32.57 7.69 -65.47
CA THR A 12 32.63 6.21 -65.71
C THR A 12 33.05 5.33 -64.50
N ALA A 13 32.43 4.19 -64.20
CA ALA A 13 31.20 3.52 -64.63
C ALA A 13 30.79 2.48 -63.56
N ASN A 14 29.48 2.26 -63.41
CA ASN A 14 28.90 1.10 -62.69
C ASN A 14 29.24 -0.20 -63.44
N PRO A 15 29.32 -1.32 -62.70
CA PRO A 15 28.27 -2.31 -62.92
C PRO A 15 27.64 -2.78 -61.61
N ALA A 16 26.32 -2.90 -61.67
CA ALA A 16 25.51 -3.66 -60.72
C ALA A 16 25.87 -5.14 -60.78
N GLN A 17 25.89 -5.84 -59.64
CA GLN A 17 24.90 -6.88 -59.28
C GLN A 17 25.36 -7.76 -58.11
N ALA A 18 24.36 -8.13 -57.32
CA ALA A 18 24.23 -9.37 -56.56
C ALA A 18 25.07 -9.52 -55.27
N GLY A 19 24.41 -9.21 -54.15
CA GLY A 19 24.80 -9.62 -52.82
C GLY A 19 23.67 -9.36 -51.84
N ALA A 20 22.52 -10.01 -52.05
CA ALA A 20 21.44 -10.03 -51.08
C ALA A 20 21.97 -10.70 -49.80
N SER A 21 22.20 -9.93 -48.75
CA SER A 21 22.45 -10.46 -47.41
C SER A 21 21.15 -11.11 -46.92
N SER A 22 21.17 -12.43 -46.83
CA SER A 22 20.12 -13.27 -46.25
C SER A 22 19.67 -12.73 -44.88
N PRO A 23 18.38 -12.87 -44.53
CA PRO A 23 17.93 -12.59 -43.18
C PRO A 23 18.61 -13.58 -42.24
N GLU A 24 19.24 -13.06 -41.19
CA GLU A 24 19.75 -13.82 -40.06
C GLU A 24 18.54 -14.52 -39.41
N GLN A 25 18.29 -15.76 -39.86
CA GLN A 25 17.23 -16.61 -39.34
C GLN A 25 17.61 -16.97 -37.91
N ALA A 26 17.05 -16.23 -36.96
CA ALA A 26 16.90 -16.72 -35.60
C ALA A 26 16.20 -18.08 -35.69
N LEU A 27 16.94 -19.15 -35.41
CA LEU A 27 16.38 -20.50 -35.34
C LEU A 27 15.19 -20.44 -34.40
N PRO A 28 13.98 -20.82 -34.84
CA PRO A 28 12.82 -20.84 -33.97
C PRO A 28 13.15 -21.76 -32.80
N TYR A 29 12.99 -21.27 -31.57
CA TYR A 29 13.29 -22.01 -30.32
C TYR A 29 12.69 -23.44 -30.29
N GLY A 30 11.66 -23.71 -31.10
CA GLY A 30 11.08 -25.03 -31.32
C GLY A 30 12.01 -26.04 -32.00
N ASP A 31 12.86 -25.62 -32.95
CA ASP A 31 13.76 -26.53 -33.69
C ASP A 31 14.96 -26.95 -32.84
N LEU A 32 15.49 -26.04 -32.01
CA LEU A 32 16.53 -26.38 -31.04
C LEU A 32 16.00 -27.38 -29.99
N ALA A 33 14.79 -27.16 -29.49
CA ALA A 33 14.13 -28.05 -28.53
C ALA A 33 13.76 -29.42 -29.12
N ARG A 34 13.62 -29.51 -30.45
CA ARG A 34 13.41 -30.76 -31.18
C ARG A 34 14.72 -31.52 -31.39
N LEU A 35 15.79 -30.82 -31.79
CA LEU A 35 17.13 -31.38 -31.96
C LEU A 35 17.68 -31.96 -30.64
N ILE A 36 17.46 -31.27 -29.52
CA ILE A 36 17.86 -31.74 -28.18
C ILE A 36 17.08 -32.99 -27.76
N ARG A 37 15.80 -33.10 -28.13
CA ARG A 37 14.99 -34.29 -27.88
C ARG A 37 15.41 -35.48 -28.74
N GLU A 38 15.77 -35.23 -30.00
CA GLU A 38 16.28 -36.28 -30.91
C GLU A 38 17.67 -36.79 -30.46
N LEU A 39 18.56 -35.89 -29.99
CA LEU A 39 19.85 -36.27 -29.39
C LEU A 39 19.70 -37.09 -28.09
N ALA A 40 18.72 -36.75 -27.25
CA ALA A 40 18.42 -37.51 -26.03
C ALA A 40 17.85 -38.91 -26.33
N GLN A 41 17.11 -39.07 -27.43
CA GLN A 41 16.57 -40.37 -27.87
C GLN A 41 17.64 -41.28 -28.50
N GLN A 42 18.73 -40.72 -29.03
CA GLN A 42 19.85 -41.47 -29.63
C GLN A 42 20.94 -41.91 -28.63
N GLY A 43 20.67 -41.84 -27.32
CA GLY A 43 21.61 -42.28 -26.28
C GLY A 43 22.65 -41.23 -25.89
N GLY A 44 22.46 -39.96 -26.29
CA GLY A 44 23.23 -38.83 -25.77
C GLY A 44 22.87 -38.53 -24.30
N PHE A 45 23.82 -37.96 -23.56
CA PHE A 45 23.62 -37.51 -22.18
C PHE A 45 22.31 -36.71 -22.06
N PRO A 46 21.42 -37.04 -21.10
CA PRO A 46 20.19 -36.30 -20.91
C PRO A 46 20.54 -34.88 -20.43
N VAL A 47 20.56 -33.91 -21.34
CA VAL A 47 20.54 -32.49 -20.97
C VAL A 47 19.12 -32.20 -20.49
N ALA A 48 18.90 -32.41 -19.20
CA ALA A 48 17.68 -31.95 -18.55
C ALA A 48 17.72 -30.41 -18.53
N LEU A 49 17.19 -29.77 -19.57
CA LEU A 49 16.74 -28.38 -19.51
C LEU A 49 15.47 -28.29 -18.65
N SER A 50 15.53 -28.80 -17.42
CA SER A 50 14.51 -28.50 -16.42
C SER A 50 14.87 -27.14 -15.84
N ALA A 51 14.64 -26.09 -16.63
CA ALA A 51 14.41 -24.76 -16.07
C ALA A 51 13.02 -24.74 -15.41
N THR A 52 12.80 -25.64 -14.45
CA THR A 52 11.68 -25.55 -13.52
C THR A 52 11.91 -24.28 -12.72
N ARG A 53 11.33 -23.18 -13.21
CA ARG A 53 11.29 -21.91 -12.52
C ARG A 53 10.74 -22.19 -11.14
N LEU A 54 11.59 -22.07 -10.11
CA LEU A 54 11.17 -22.29 -8.74
C LEU A 54 9.97 -21.37 -8.45
N PRO A 55 8.95 -21.86 -7.74
CA PRO A 55 7.73 -21.10 -7.51
C PRO A 55 8.06 -19.81 -6.75
N PRO A 56 7.27 -18.73 -6.98
CA PRO A 56 7.46 -17.47 -6.28
C PRO A 56 7.25 -17.65 -4.77
N VAL A 57 7.85 -16.76 -3.96
CA VAL A 57 7.71 -16.81 -2.50
C VAL A 57 6.40 -16.12 -2.15
N ASP A 58 5.40 -16.88 -1.72
CA ASP A 58 4.10 -16.34 -1.32
C ASP A 58 4.14 -15.83 0.13
N THR A 59 4.65 -14.61 0.30
CA THR A 59 4.67 -13.91 1.60
C THR A 59 3.25 -13.59 2.08
N GLY A 60 2.29 -13.39 1.18
CA GLY A 60 0.88 -13.15 1.48
C GLY A 60 0.22 -14.31 2.22
N ALA A 61 0.39 -15.54 1.74
CA ALA A 61 -0.07 -16.75 2.42
C ALA A 61 0.56 -16.91 3.80
N ARG A 62 1.85 -16.60 3.96
CA ARG A 62 2.55 -16.72 5.24
C ARG A 62 2.13 -15.65 6.25
N LEU A 63 1.90 -14.42 5.80
CA LEU A 63 1.36 -13.35 6.64
C LEU A 63 -0.02 -13.73 7.19
N ARG A 64 -0.87 -14.38 6.39
CA ARG A 64 -2.17 -14.89 6.84
C ARG A 64 -2.09 -15.99 7.91
N GLN A 65 -0.98 -16.74 7.95
CA GLN A 65 -0.76 -17.77 8.96
C GLN A 65 -0.28 -17.19 10.30
N ARG A 66 0.10 -15.91 10.35
CA ARG A 66 0.49 -15.27 11.62
C ARG A 66 -0.70 -15.21 12.57
N LEU A 67 -0.41 -15.43 13.86
CA LEU A 67 -1.42 -15.41 14.92
C LEU A 67 -2.14 -14.05 14.95
N ARG A 68 -3.46 -14.12 15.11
CA ARG A 68 -4.32 -12.95 15.29
C ARG A 68 -3.88 -12.21 16.55
N ARG A 69 -3.86 -10.88 16.47
CA ARG A 69 -3.64 -10.02 17.63
C ARG A 69 -4.88 -9.17 17.83
N SER A 70 -5.51 -9.31 19.00
CA SER A 70 -6.61 -8.43 19.38
C SER A 70 -6.06 -7.04 19.64
N ILE A 71 -6.57 -6.05 18.91
CA ILE A 71 -6.25 -4.63 19.09
C ILE A 71 -7.59 -3.92 19.28
N VAL A 72 -7.66 -3.07 20.29
CA VAL A 72 -8.87 -2.28 20.56
C VAL A 72 -8.97 -1.19 19.49
N PHE A 73 -10.10 -1.14 18.79
CA PHE A 73 -10.38 -0.08 17.83
C PHE A 73 -10.57 1.26 18.54
N PRO A 74 -10.21 2.40 17.90
CA PRO A 74 -10.56 3.70 18.42
C PRO A 74 -12.09 3.85 18.53
N PRO A 75 -12.60 4.69 19.43
CA PRO A 75 -14.03 4.95 19.53
C PRO A 75 -14.61 5.40 18.18
N CYS A 76 -15.84 4.97 17.88
CA CYS A 76 -16.59 5.35 16.68
C CYS A 76 -15.88 5.04 15.34
N ALA A 77 -14.94 4.09 15.29
CA ALA A 77 -14.20 3.75 14.07
C ALA A 77 -15.11 3.36 12.90
N ASP A 78 -16.23 2.70 13.19
CA ASP A 78 -17.31 2.36 12.26
C ASP A 78 -17.93 3.63 11.64
N THR A 79 -18.28 4.62 12.48
CA THR A 79 -18.79 5.91 12.00
C THR A 79 -17.73 6.66 11.21
N LEU A 80 -16.49 6.76 11.72
CA LEU A 80 -15.40 7.48 11.07
C LEU A 80 -15.11 6.95 9.66
N LEU A 81 -15.26 5.65 9.44
CA LEU A 81 -15.05 5.00 8.13
C LEU A 81 -16.34 4.91 7.30
N GLY A 82 -17.47 5.42 7.80
CA GLY A 82 -18.80 5.28 7.21
C GLY A 82 -18.96 5.90 5.83
N LEU A 83 -18.08 6.82 5.40
CA LEU A 83 -18.05 7.38 4.04
C LEU A 83 -17.39 6.47 2.99
N VAL A 84 -16.72 5.39 3.41
CA VAL A 84 -16.13 4.44 2.48
C VAL A 84 -17.24 3.61 1.84
N ARG A 85 -17.38 3.71 0.51
CA ARG A 85 -18.29 2.86 -0.25
C ARG A 85 -17.51 1.67 -0.78
N THR A 86 -17.79 0.47 -0.28
CA THR A 86 -17.05 -0.75 -0.65
C THR A 86 -17.20 -1.13 -2.12
N ALA A 87 -18.19 -0.58 -2.83
CA ALA A 87 -18.37 -0.76 -4.27
C ALA A 87 -17.39 0.08 -5.11
N ASP A 88 -16.84 1.17 -4.57
CA ASP A 88 -15.93 2.03 -5.31
C ASP A 88 -14.62 1.29 -5.64
N THR A 89 -14.06 1.60 -6.81
CA THR A 89 -12.77 1.08 -7.29
C THR A 89 -11.64 2.11 -7.14
N ASP A 90 -11.86 3.17 -6.37
CA ASP A 90 -10.87 4.20 -6.15
C ASP A 90 -9.81 3.76 -5.13
N GLU A 91 -8.70 4.49 -5.13
CA GLU A 91 -7.51 4.10 -4.36
C GLU A 91 -7.74 4.19 -2.84
N VAL A 92 -8.58 5.13 -2.39
CA VAL A 92 -8.92 5.26 -0.96
C VAL A 92 -9.71 4.04 -0.49
N THR A 93 -10.63 3.56 -1.32
CA THR A 93 -11.37 2.32 -1.02
C THR A 93 -10.47 1.09 -1.09
N ALA A 94 -9.46 1.08 -1.97
CA ALA A 94 -8.44 0.04 -1.98
C ALA A 94 -7.62 0.03 -0.67
N ASP A 95 -7.18 1.21 -0.21
CA ASP A 95 -6.48 1.34 1.07
C ASP A 95 -7.36 0.91 2.25
N PHE A 96 -8.67 1.22 2.23
CA PHE A 96 -9.62 0.68 3.21
C PHE A 96 -9.68 -0.85 3.16
N LYS A 97 -9.92 -1.42 1.98
CA LYS A 97 -10.05 -2.87 1.77
C LYS A 97 -8.79 -3.64 2.17
N ASP A 98 -7.63 -2.99 2.12
CA ASP A 98 -6.35 -3.56 2.56
C ASP A 98 -6.31 -3.87 4.06
N TYR A 99 -7.02 -3.08 4.88
CA TYR A 99 -7.00 -3.16 6.34
C TYR A 99 -8.31 -3.68 6.92
N PHE A 100 -9.42 -3.23 6.37
CA PHE A 100 -10.70 -3.24 7.02
C PHE A 100 -11.77 -3.92 6.19
N THR A 101 -12.73 -4.49 6.91
CA THR A 101 -14.01 -4.95 6.35
C THR A 101 -15.11 -4.48 7.28
N PHE A 102 -16.23 -4.04 6.71
CA PHE A 102 -17.45 -3.92 7.49
C PHE A 102 -18.04 -5.31 7.68
N ALA A 103 -18.16 -5.73 8.93
CA ALA A 103 -18.87 -6.93 9.33
C ALA A 103 -20.10 -6.51 10.13
N ARG A 104 -21.13 -7.35 10.17
CA ARG A 104 -22.23 -7.13 11.10
C ARG A 104 -21.79 -7.58 12.49
N HIS A 105 -22.07 -6.77 13.51
CA HIS A 105 -21.95 -7.24 14.88
C HIS A 105 -22.86 -8.45 15.06
N VAL A 106 -22.29 -9.57 15.47
CA VAL A 106 -23.04 -10.73 15.94
C VAL A 106 -23.48 -10.42 17.37
N THR A 107 -24.52 -9.61 17.53
CA THR A 107 -25.05 -9.19 18.84
C THR A 107 -25.87 -10.28 19.53
N PHE A 108 -26.23 -11.35 18.80
CA PHE A 108 -26.98 -12.48 19.33
C PHE A 108 -26.30 -13.79 18.96
N GLY A 109 -26.11 -14.66 19.95
CA GLY A 109 -25.18 -15.80 19.93
C GLY A 109 -25.21 -16.63 18.64
N GLN A 110 -24.06 -16.76 18.00
CA GLN A 110 -23.84 -17.82 17.03
C GLN A 110 -23.83 -19.16 17.77
N PHE A 111 -24.65 -20.08 17.29
CA PHE A 111 -24.46 -21.49 17.61
C PHE A 111 -23.80 -22.14 16.39
N THR A 112 -22.82 -23.00 16.64
CA THR A 112 -22.37 -23.94 15.62
C THR A 112 -23.50 -24.93 15.41
N ASN A 113 -24.01 -25.01 14.19
CA ASN A 113 -24.95 -26.07 13.85
C ASN A 113 -24.27 -27.45 13.96
N ALA A 114 -25.04 -28.53 13.87
CA ALA A 114 -24.52 -29.89 13.96
C ALA A 114 -23.44 -30.23 12.89
N ALA A 115 -23.31 -29.40 11.83
CA ALA A 115 -22.29 -29.51 10.79
C ALA A 115 -21.06 -28.61 11.03
N GLY A 116 -20.98 -27.90 12.17
CA GLY A 116 -19.87 -27.03 12.53
C GLY A 116 -19.85 -25.69 11.79
N ALA A 117 -20.89 -25.35 11.03
CA ALA A 117 -21.03 -24.05 10.40
C ALA A 117 -21.66 -23.06 11.38
N PRO A 118 -21.20 -21.79 11.41
CA PRO A 118 -21.82 -20.76 12.23
C PRO A 118 -23.23 -20.47 11.68
N GLU A 119 -24.25 -20.71 12.49
CA GLU A 119 -25.63 -20.37 12.18
C GLU A 119 -26.04 -19.16 13.02
N ASP A 120 -26.63 -18.15 12.37
CA ASP A 120 -26.96 -16.88 13.00
C ASP A 120 -28.31 -16.98 13.71
N LEU A 121 -28.42 -16.45 14.94
CA LEU A 121 -29.64 -16.53 15.75
C LEU A 121 -30.83 -15.85 15.06
N THR A 122 -30.56 -14.87 14.20
CA THR A 122 -31.52 -14.17 13.35
C THR A 122 -32.28 -15.11 12.41
N THR A 123 -31.65 -16.20 11.97
CA THR A 123 -32.27 -17.25 11.13
C THR A 123 -33.30 -18.06 11.91
N GLN A 124 -33.12 -18.23 13.23
CA GLN A 124 -34.07 -18.92 14.12
C GLN A 124 -35.11 -17.97 14.74
N LEU A 125 -34.72 -16.72 15.01
CA LEU A 125 -35.60 -15.68 15.58
C LEU A 125 -36.46 -14.98 14.51
N GLY A 126 -36.30 -15.28 13.23
CA GLY A 126 -37.12 -14.74 12.14
C GLY A 126 -38.63 -14.99 12.29
N THR A 127 -39.04 -15.89 13.21
CA THR A 127 -40.45 -16.10 13.56
C THR A 127 -40.93 -15.31 14.79
N THR A 128 -40.03 -14.65 15.53
CA THR A 128 -40.34 -13.96 16.80
C THR A 128 -39.92 -12.49 16.83
N LEU A 129 -38.97 -12.07 15.99
CA LEU A 129 -38.67 -10.66 15.76
C LEU A 129 -39.59 -10.09 14.68
N ASP A 130 -40.23 -8.96 14.97
CA ASP A 130 -41.08 -8.25 14.01
C ASP A 130 -40.24 -7.94 12.75
N PRO A 131 -40.62 -8.45 11.57
CA PRO A 131 -39.87 -8.26 10.33
C PRO A 131 -39.76 -6.79 9.92
N THR A 132 -40.62 -5.91 10.47
CA THR A 132 -40.54 -4.46 10.27
C THR A 132 -39.40 -3.79 11.05
N LEU A 133 -38.89 -4.40 12.13
CA LEU A 133 -37.71 -3.91 12.86
C LEU A 133 -36.40 -4.32 12.17
N ALA A 134 -36.42 -5.40 11.37
CA ALA A 134 -35.26 -5.91 10.65
C ALA A 134 -35.09 -5.31 9.24
N SER A 135 -36.11 -4.63 8.71
CA SER A 135 -36.12 -4.03 7.38
C SER A 135 -36.23 -2.51 7.49
N CYS A 136 -35.22 -1.78 7.01
CA CYS A 136 -35.37 -0.34 6.83
C CYS A 136 -35.61 -0.04 5.34
N GLY A 137 -36.84 0.40 5.03
CA GLY A 137 -37.18 1.08 3.78
C GLY A 137 -37.48 0.19 2.57
N GLN A 138 -38.62 -0.52 2.56
CA GLN A 138 -39.72 -0.37 1.59
C GLN A 138 -40.75 -1.48 1.80
N ALA A 139 -42.02 -1.11 1.61
CA ALA A 139 -43.19 -1.95 1.79
C ALA A 139 -43.13 -3.29 1.02
N GLY A 140 -43.42 -4.40 1.70
CA GLY A 140 -43.77 -5.68 1.05
C GLY A 140 -43.18 -6.92 1.71
N PRO A 141 -43.90 -8.06 1.71
CA PRO A 141 -43.50 -9.24 2.46
C PRO A 141 -42.40 -10.02 1.72
N PHE A 142 -41.36 -10.38 2.45
CA PHE A 142 -40.39 -11.43 2.12
C PHE A 142 -39.80 -11.41 0.70
N SER A 143 -38.63 -10.79 0.56
CA SER A 143 -37.60 -11.34 -0.32
C SER A 143 -36.59 -12.09 0.54
N THR A 144 -36.73 -13.42 0.59
CA THR A 144 -35.71 -14.36 1.08
C THR A 144 -34.55 -14.52 0.10
N GLN A 145 -34.33 -13.55 -0.80
CA GLN A 145 -33.10 -13.52 -1.58
C GLN A 145 -31.96 -13.11 -0.65
N SER A 146 -31.10 -14.08 -0.39
CA SER A 146 -29.73 -13.86 0.03
C SER A 146 -29.09 -12.78 -0.85
N HIS A 147 -29.13 -11.52 -0.44
CA HIS A 147 -28.18 -10.54 -0.93
C HIS A 147 -26.82 -10.90 -0.31
N GLY A 148 -26.14 -11.81 -0.99
CA GLY A 148 -24.77 -12.26 -0.74
C GLY A 148 -23.73 -11.19 -1.07
N GLY A 149 -23.95 -9.97 -0.59
CA GLY A 149 -23.00 -8.87 -0.70
C GLY A 149 -23.19 -7.93 0.47
N ALA A 150 -22.14 -7.73 1.26
CA ALA A 150 -22.07 -6.66 2.24
C ALA A 150 -21.99 -5.30 1.50
N SER A 151 -23.13 -4.78 1.03
CA SER A 151 -23.23 -3.41 0.55
C SER A 151 -23.41 -2.48 1.75
N TRP A 152 -22.57 -1.44 1.81
CA TRP A 152 -22.64 -0.35 2.77
C TRP A 152 -22.99 0.95 2.03
N PRO A 153 -23.89 1.83 2.55
CA PRO A 153 -24.63 1.72 3.81
C PRO A 153 -25.59 0.52 3.89
N SER A 154 -25.82 -0.01 5.10
CA SER A 154 -26.66 -1.21 5.31
C SER A 154 -28.15 -0.87 5.35
N ASP A 155 -28.97 -1.71 4.73
CA ASP A 155 -30.44 -1.55 4.69
C ASP A 155 -31.17 -1.91 6.01
N CYS A 156 -30.45 -2.09 7.14
CA CYS A 156 -31.06 -2.45 8.43
C CYS A 156 -30.75 -1.42 9.52
N CYS A 157 -31.77 -1.04 10.29
CA CYS A 157 -31.62 -0.10 11.41
C CYS A 157 -31.14 -0.74 12.73
N VAL A 158 -31.13 -2.07 12.83
CA VAL A 158 -30.80 -2.81 14.06
C VAL A 158 -29.45 -3.53 13.97
N CYS A 159 -28.92 -3.78 12.77
CA CYS A 159 -27.58 -4.32 12.61
C CYS A 159 -26.57 -3.19 12.44
N THR A 160 -26.11 -2.61 13.56
CA THR A 160 -24.96 -1.71 13.51
C THR A 160 -23.76 -2.49 12.97
N PRO A 161 -23.18 -2.11 11.81
CA PRO A 161 -21.95 -2.75 11.36
C PRO A 161 -20.82 -2.45 12.35
N CYS A 162 -19.94 -3.42 12.57
CA CYS A 162 -18.60 -3.14 13.08
C CYS A 162 -17.63 -3.02 11.92
N VAL A 163 -16.66 -2.12 12.06
CA VAL A 163 -15.41 -2.28 11.34
C VAL A 163 -14.55 -3.35 12.04
N THR A 164 -14.02 -4.27 11.24
CA THR A 164 -13.07 -5.28 11.72
C THR A 164 -11.77 -5.19 10.93
N LEU A 165 -10.66 -5.53 11.60
CA LEU A 165 -9.36 -5.68 10.96
C LEU A 165 -9.30 -7.06 10.29
N ASP A 166 -9.98 -7.21 9.15
CA ASP A 166 -10.01 -8.45 8.35
C ASP A 166 -9.92 -8.17 6.83
N GLY A 167 -9.24 -7.07 6.46
CA GLY A 167 -9.07 -6.60 5.09
C GLY A 167 -8.45 -7.64 4.15
N ILE A 168 -8.73 -7.52 2.85
CA ILE A 168 -8.42 -8.51 1.80
C ILE A 168 -6.99 -8.44 1.23
N ARG A 169 -6.06 -7.82 1.94
CA ARG A 169 -4.69 -7.63 1.45
C ARG A 169 -3.95 -8.94 1.21
N ASN A 170 -3.27 -9.02 0.07
CA ASN A 170 -2.53 -10.20 -0.41
C ASN A 170 -3.41 -11.46 -0.49
N THR A 171 -4.70 -11.28 -0.82
CA THR A 171 -5.64 -12.38 -1.05
C THR A 171 -6.22 -12.30 -2.44
N ASP A 172 -6.62 -13.46 -2.96
CA ASP A 172 -7.37 -13.59 -4.20
C ASP A 172 -8.87 -13.24 -3.98
N GLY A 173 -9.20 -12.55 -2.88
CA GLY A 173 -10.56 -12.20 -2.47
C GLY A 173 -11.38 -13.33 -1.81
N THR A 174 -10.82 -14.54 -1.67
CA THR A 174 -11.57 -15.74 -1.25
C THR A 174 -11.38 -16.14 0.23
N ARG A 175 -10.43 -15.53 0.95
CA ARG A 175 -10.15 -15.85 2.35
C ARG A 175 -9.93 -14.56 3.15
N PRO A 176 -10.32 -14.53 4.43
CA PRO A 176 -10.12 -13.36 5.27
C PRO A 176 -8.62 -13.03 5.41
N GLY A 177 -8.27 -11.76 5.18
CA GLY A 177 -6.88 -11.31 5.03
C GLY A 177 -6.26 -10.80 6.34
N ILE A 178 -5.62 -9.63 6.33
CA ILE A 178 -4.73 -9.19 7.41
C ILE A 178 -5.53 -8.95 8.70
N ARG A 179 -5.19 -9.71 9.75
CA ARG A 179 -5.84 -9.71 11.07
C ARG A 179 -4.96 -9.14 12.19
N ARG A 180 -3.92 -8.42 11.81
CA ARG A 180 -2.91 -7.82 12.70
C ARG A 180 -2.14 -6.74 11.97
N LEU A 181 -1.79 -5.67 12.67
CA LEU A 181 -0.88 -4.63 12.16
C LEU A 181 0.58 -5.01 12.38
N PHE A 182 1.46 -4.50 11.52
CA PHE A 182 2.91 -4.67 11.58
C PHE A 182 3.63 -3.32 11.47
N ILE A 183 4.94 -3.32 11.68
CA ILE A 183 5.77 -2.12 11.57
C ILE A 183 5.69 -1.45 10.19
N GLY A 184 5.48 -2.22 9.13
CA GLY A 184 5.26 -1.68 7.78
C GLY A 184 4.03 -0.78 7.68
N ASP A 185 2.98 -1.05 8.46
CA ASP A 185 1.78 -0.21 8.49
C ASP A 185 2.04 1.15 9.16
N LEU A 186 2.97 1.19 10.12
CA LEU A 186 3.43 2.42 10.73
C LEU A 186 4.27 3.27 9.76
N VAL A 187 5.07 2.64 8.90
CA VAL A 187 5.80 3.32 7.81
C VAL A 187 4.84 3.96 6.83
N TRP A 188 3.77 3.26 6.45
CA TRP A 188 2.73 3.84 5.59
C TRP A 188 2.10 5.07 6.24
N LEU A 189 1.72 4.96 7.51
CA LEU A 189 1.11 6.05 8.26
C LEU A 189 2.05 7.27 8.38
N PHE A 190 3.33 7.05 8.62
CA PHE A 190 4.35 8.10 8.67
C PHE A 190 4.41 8.91 7.36
N TYR A 191 4.39 8.24 6.22
CA TYR A 191 4.42 8.92 4.91
C TYR A 191 3.12 9.68 4.61
N MET A 192 1.97 9.18 5.06
CA MET A 192 0.70 9.92 4.98
C MET A 192 0.69 11.16 5.88
N GLU A 193 1.36 11.10 7.03
CA GLU A 193 1.57 12.28 7.87
C GLU A 193 2.49 13.30 7.19
N ARG A 194 3.61 12.86 6.60
CA ARG A 194 4.53 13.73 5.85
C ARG A 194 3.91 14.33 4.59
N LEU A 195 2.99 13.61 3.94
CA LEU A 195 2.20 14.14 2.84
C LEU A 195 1.44 15.42 3.27
N GLY A 196 1.06 15.50 4.55
CA GLY A 196 0.30 16.61 5.12
C GLY A 196 -1.17 16.27 5.36
N LEU A 197 -1.56 14.99 5.28
CA LEU A 197 -2.95 14.56 5.37
C LEU A 197 -3.62 15.01 6.68
N PHE A 198 -2.94 14.88 7.82
CA PHE A 198 -3.45 15.34 9.11
C PHE A 198 -3.48 16.87 9.25
N GLN A 199 -2.64 17.60 8.51
CA GLN A 199 -2.70 19.07 8.47
C GLN A 199 -3.94 19.54 7.69
N ILE A 200 -4.24 18.87 6.57
CA ILE A 200 -5.47 19.10 5.80
C ILE A 200 -6.69 18.81 6.67
N LEU A 201 -6.72 17.64 7.33
CA LEU A 201 -7.81 17.27 8.22
C LEU A 201 -7.98 18.29 9.35
N GLY A 202 -6.89 18.72 9.99
CA GLY A 202 -6.92 19.75 11.03
C GLY A 202 -7.54 21.05 10.54
N ALA A 203 -7.20 21.49 9.32
CA ALA A 203 -7.79 22.68 8.71
C ALA A 203 -9.29 22.51 8.38
N ILE A 204 -9.71 21.31 7.96
CA ILE A 204 -11.13 20.99 7.73
C ILE A 204 -11.92 21.01 9.03
N LEU A 205 -11.43 20.34 10.08
CA LEU A 205 -12.09 20.28 11.38
C LEU A 205 -12.17 21.66 12.03
N ASP A 206 -11.11 22.48 11.93
CA ASP A 206 -11.13 23.87 12.40
C ASP A 206 -12.13 24.72 11.60
N ALA A 207 -12.15 24.54 10.28
CA ALA A 207 -13.08 25.25 9.41
C ALA A 207 -14.54 24.93 9.72
N PHE A 208 -14.85 23.66 10.00
CA PHE A 208 -16.17 23.17 10.39
C PHE A 208 -16.56 23.64 11.81
N ALA A 209 -15.69 23.45 12.80
CA ALA A 209 -16.03 23.65 14.21
C ALA A 209 -16.04 25.12 14.67
N TYR A 210 -15.20 25.98 14.07
CA TYR A 210 -14.99 27.34 14.58
C TYR A 210 -15.26 28.43 13.53
N SER A 211 -14.84 28.22 12.29
CA SER A 211 -14.94 29.29 11.28
C SER A 211 -16.28 29.35 10.56
N GLY A 212 -17.06 28.26 10.56
CA GLY A 212 -18.30 28.13 9.79
C GLY A 212 -18.11 28.25 8.27
N ARG A 213 -16.86 28.20 7.77
CA ARG A 213 -16.53 28.39 6.34
C ARG A 213 -16.94 27.23 5.46
N LEU A 214 -17.18 26.06 6.05
CA LEU A 214 -17.70 24.90 5.35
C LEU A 214 -19.22 24.86 5.60
N PRO A 215 -20.06 25.33 4.66
CA PRO A 215 -21.50 25.24 4.76
C PRO A 215 -21.92 23.79 4.49
N ILE A 216 -21.67 22.92 5.46
CA ILE A 216 -22.12 21.54 5.42
C ILE A 216 -23.47 21.54 6.13
N SER A 217 -24.55 21.36 5.36
CA SER A 217 -25.89 21.35 5.95
C SER A 217 -26.01 20.12 6.85
N ASN A 218 -26.31 20.34 8.13
CA ASN A 218 -26.84 19.30 9.01
C ASN A 218 -28.25 18.93 8.53
N GLY A 219 -28.33 18.14 7.46
CA GLY A 219 -29.58 17.78 6.79
C GLY A 219 -30.16 18.95 6.00
N ALA A 220 -29.95 18.98 4.69
CA ALA A 220 -30.92 19.64 3.82
C ALA A 220 -32.16 18.74 3.77
N LEU A 221 -33.30 19.28 4.20
CA LEU A 221 -34.60 18.70 3.87
C LEU A 221 -34.83 18.95 2.38
N ASP A 222 -34.44 18.01 1.54
CA ASP A 222 -34.92 18.00 0.16
C ASP A 222 -36.38 17.55 0.15
N ALA A 223 -37.12 17.93 -0.88
CA ALA A 223 -38.53 17.58 -1.04
C ALA A 223 -38.79 16.05 -1.05
N ASP A 224 -37.73 15.25 -1.24
CA ASP A 224 -37.75 13.79 -1.28
C ASP A 224 -37.22 13.12 0.00
N GLY A 225 -36.85 13.88 1.05
CA GLY A 225 -36.46 13.33 2.36
C GLY A 225 -35.34 14.09 3.08
N VAL A 226 -34.97 13.59 4.27
CA VAL A 226 -33.78 14.04 5.00
C VAL A 226 -32.56 13.43 4.31
N ALA A 227 -31.82 14.22 3.54
CA ALA A 227 -30.46 13.82 3.17
C ALA A 227 -29.59 14.02 4.41
N ASP A 228 -29.55 13.04 5.30
CA ASP A 228 -28.58 13.01 6.40
C ASP A 228 -27.18 13.07 5.77
N ASP A 229 -26.53 14.24 5.85
CA ASP A 229 -25.17 14.38 5.34
C ASP A 229 -24.25 13.61 6.29
N VAL A 230 -24.01 12.34 5.97
CA VAL A 230 -23.09 11.44 6.67
C VAL A 230 -21.72 12.11 6.88
N THR A 231 -21.34 13.03 6.00
CA THR A 231 -20.13 13.85 6.12
C THR A 231 -20.19 14.77 7.35
N ALA A 232 -21.32 15.44 7.58
CA ALA A 232 -21.53 16.30 8.76
C ALA A 232 -21.48 15.50 10.06
N LEU A 233 -22.12 14.32 10.09
CA LEU A 233 -22.08 13.41 11.23
C LEU A 233 -20.65 12.99 11.57
N ILE A 234 -19.87 12.61 10.56
CA ILE A 234 -18.48 12.18 10.77
C ILE A 234 -17.61 13.35 11.24
N LEU A 235 -17.77 14.54 10.66
CA LEU A 235 -17.04 15.72 11.11
C LEU A 235 -17.37 16.07 12.57
N GLU A 236 -18.65 16.01 12.97
CA GLU A 236 -19.06 16.23 14.35
C GLU A 236 -18.44 15.20 15.30
N VAL A 237 -18.46 13.92 14.93
CA VAL A 237 -17.79 12.85 15.68
C VAL A 237 -16.29 13.12 15.79
N MET A 238 -15.61 13.48 14.69
CA MET A 238 -14.18 13.78 14.71
C MET A 238 -13.85 15.00 15.59
N VAL A 239 -14.66 16.06 15.54
CA VAL A 239 -14.49 17.24 16.42
C VAL A 239 -14.69 16.85 17.88
N ARG A 240 -15.72 16.04 18.19
CA ARG A 240 -16.00 15.58 19.55
C ARG A 240 -14.87 14.69 20.08
N GLU A 241 -14.40 13.73 19.31
CA GLU A 241 -13.27 12.85 19.66
C GLU A 241 -11.96 13.64 19.85
N THR A 242 -11.78 14.71 19.06
CA THR A 242 -10.64 15.62 19.23
C THR A 242 -10.75 16.39 20.55
N ARG A 243 -11.93 16.91 20.89
CA ARG A 243 -12.19 17.65 22.13
C ARG A 243 -12.17 16.77 23.37
N SER A 244 -12.61 15.51 23.27
CA SER A 244 -12.56 14.53 24.38
C SER A 244 -11.18 13.93 24.60
N GLY A 245 -10.21 14.20 23.70
CA GLY A 245 -8.86 13.64 23.77
C GLY A 245 -8.79 12.16 23.37
N GLN A 246 -9.79 11.65 22.67
CA GLN A 246 -9.87 10.27 22.19
C GLN A 246 -9.46 10.11 20.71
N SER A 247 -9.23 11.23 20.01
CA SER A 247 -8.70 11.26 18.64
C SER A 247 -7.30 10.64 18.53
N SER A 248 -6.91 10.29 17.29
CA SER A 248 -5.50 10.05 16.97
C SER A 248 -4.72 11.35 17.13
N THR A 249 -4.05 11.53 18.27
CA THR A 249 -3.29 12.75 18.54
C THR A 249 -1.96 12.76 17.79
N VAL A 250 -1.48 13.95 17.44
CA VAL A 250 -0.14 14.13 16.87
C VAL A 250 0.92 13.54 17.80
N ARG A 251 0.80 13.78 19.11
CA ARG A 251 1.72 13.23 20.13
C ARG A 251 1.80 11.70 20.09
N ASP A 252 0.67 11.01 20.02
CA ASP A 252 0.62 9.54 20.05
C ASP A 252 1.22 8.90 18.80
N ARG A 253 0.96 9.48 17.63
CA ARG A 253 1.56 9.02 16.36
C ARG A 253 3.07 9.25 16.35
N LEU A 254 3.52 10.43 16.76
CA LEU A 254 4.95 10.76 16.82
C LEU A 254 5.71 9.90 17.82
N ALA A 255 5.12 9.63 18.99
CA ALA A 255 5.67 8.69 19.95
C ALA A 255 5.87 7.30 19.31
N ALA A 256 4.90 6.82 18.53
CA ALA A 256 5.01 5.55 17.82
C ALA A 256 6.12 5.58 16.76
N TYR A 257 6.21 6.63 15.92
CA TYR A 257 7.28 6.75 14.91
C TYR A 257 8.67 6.81 15.55
N ARG A 258 8.83 7.55 16.64
CA ARG A 258 10.11 7.68 17.35
C ARG A 258 10.52 6.36 18.02
N THR A 259 9.57 5.70 18.67
CA THR A 259 9.81 4.44 19.39
C THR A 259 10.04 3.26 18.45
N CYS A 260 9.43 3.25 17.26
CA CYS A 260 9.54 2.11 16.34
C CYS A 260 10.52 2.34 15.19
N LEU A 261 10.52 3.55 14.60
CA LEU A 261 11.27 3.86 13.37
C LEU A 261 12.47 4.77 13.63
N ALA A 262 12.48 5.48 14.76
CA ALA A 262 13.36 6.63 15.03
C ALA A 262 13.24 7.77 14.01
N TRP A 263 12.05 7.92 13.43
CA TRP A 263 11.75 9.03 12.53
C TRP A 263 10.98 10.14 13.24
N THR A 264 11.32 11.37 12.90
CA THR A 264 10.63 12.57 13.35
C THR A 264 9.95 13.25 12.16
N THR A 265 8.75 13.80 12.39
CA THR A 265 8.12 14.75 11.46
C THR A 265 8.34 16.17 11.98
N GLU A 266 8.05 17.19 11.16
CA GLU A 266 8.19 18.60 11.58
C GLU A 266 7.36 18.92 12.84
N GLY A 267 6.17 18.32 12.97
CA GLY A 267 5.34 18.45 14.17
C GLY A 267 6.02 17.87 15.41
N GLY A 268 6.77 16.77 15.25
CA GLY A 268 7.49 16.11 16.34
C GLY A 268 8.76 16.81 16.79
N ARG A 269 9.42 17.60 15.93
CA ARG A 269 10.55 18.44 16.37
C ARG A 269 10.14 19.52 17.37
N LYS A 270 8.89 19.98 17.28
CA LYS A 270 8.32 21.01 18.17
C LYS A 270 7.83 20.42 19.50
N LEU A 271 7.57 19.12 19.52
CA LEU A 271 7.11 18.39 20.69
C LEU A 271 8.33 17.70 21.30
N ASP A 272 8.87 18.26 22.38
CA ASP A 272 10.01 17.68 23.11
C ASP A 272 9.56 16.38 23.80
N LEU A 273 9.59 15.27 23.05
CA LEU A 273 9.10 13.96 23.50
C LEU A 273 10.23 13.14 24.12
N ASP A 274 10.07 12.82 25.41
CA ASP A 274 10.97 11.93 26.19
C ASP A 274 10.83 10.43 25.87
N THR A 275 10.24 10.07 24.73
CA THR A 275 10.04 8.66 24.37
C THR A 275 11.35 8.02 23.91
N GLN A 276 11.54 6.74 24.26
CA GLN A 276 12.67 5.93 23.80
C GLN A 276 12.75 5.94 22.26
N VAL A 277 13.98 6.01 21.73
CA VAL A 277 14.23 6.09 20.29
C VAL A 277 14.80 4.77 19.79
N ASN A 278 14.21 4.19 18.74
CA ASN A 278 14.78 3.01 18.07
C ASN A 278 15.83 3.41 17.02
N GLY A 279 16.95 3.98 17.49
CA GLY A 279 17.96 4.61 16.62
C GLY A 279 18.58 3.66 15.58
N ALA A 280 18.44 2.34 15.77
CA ALA A 280 18.99 1.33 14.86
C ALA A 280 18.10 1.03 13.65
N PHE A 281 16.77 1.18 13.75
CA PHE A 281 15.83 0.76 12.71
C PHE A 281 16.13 1.43 11.36
N THR A 282 16.20 2.77 11.36
CA THR A 282 16.42 3.56 10.15
C THR A 282 17.69 3.14 9.42
N THR A 283 18.79 3.04 10.17
CA THR A 283 20.12 2.71 9.64
C THR A 283 20.11 1.30 9.04
N LEU A 284 19.52 0.33 9.74
CA LEU A 284 19.44 -1.06 9.27
C LEU A 284 18.51 -1.20 8.06
N PHE A 285 17.39 -0.49 8.02
CA PHE A 285 16.46 -0.53 6.90
C PHE A 285 17.10 0.05 5.63
N HIS A 286 17.73 1.22 5.70
CA HIS A 286 18.43 1.79 4.55
C HIS A 286 19.67 0.99 4.15
N LYS A 287 20.38 0.41 5.12
CA LYS A 287 21.48 -0.52 4.84
C LYS A 287 21.01 -1.77 4.09
N PHE A 288 19.83 -2.31 4.45
CA PHE A 288 19.22 -3.39 3.68
C PHE A 288 18.95 -2.96 2.23
N ILE A 289 18.31 -1.79 2.02
CA ILE A 289 18.01 -1.29 0.68
C ILE A 289 19.30 -1.13 -0.14
N TYR A 290 20.35 -0.58 0.47
CA TYR A 290 21.66 -0.46 -0.15
C TYR A 290 22.22 -1.82 -0.61
N HIS A 291 22.26 -2.83 0.28
CA HIS A 291 22.76 -4.17 -0.06
C HIS A 291 21.89 -4.89 -1.09
N ALA A 292 20.57 -4.65 -1.09
CA ALA A 292 19.67 -5.16 -2.12
C ALA A 292 20.01 -4.57 -3.49
N LEU A 293 20.30 -3.27 -3.55
CA LEU A 293 20.71 -2.60 -4.79
C LEU A 293 22.09 -3.07 -5.27
N GLU A 294 23.04 -3.34 -4.37
CA GLU A 294 24.32 -3.99 -4.70
C GLU A 294 24.09 -5.38 -5.30
N PHE A 295 23.23 -6.18 -4.67
CA PHE A 295 22.86 -7.50 -5.19
C PHE A 295 22.30 -7.43 -6.63
N TYR A 296 21.44 -6.45 -6.94
CA TYR A 296 20.92 -6.28 -8.30
C TYR A 296 22.00 -5.85 -9.30
N LYS A 297 22.93 -4.99 -8.89
CA LYS A 297 24.09 -4.61 -9.73
C LYS A 297 24.95 -5.83 -10.04
N ASP A 298 25.33 -6.60 -9.02
CA ASP A 298 26.15 -7.80 -9.17
C ASP A 298 25.47 -8.82 -10.08
N ARG A 299 24.15 -9.02 -9.92
CA ARG A 299 23.37 -9.90 -10.77
C ARG A 299 23.32 -9.42 -12.22
N ARG A 300 23.04 -8.14 -12.46
CA ARG A 300 23.00 -7.57 -13.83
C ARG A 300 24.39 -7.68 -14.49
N LEU A 301 25.47 -7.45 -13.74
CA LEU A 301 26.84 -7.64 -14.20
C LEU A 301 27.15 -9.11 -14.53
N ALA A 302 26.76 -10.05 -13.67
CA ALA A 302 26.91 -11.48 -13.94
C ALA A 302 26.18 -11.89 -15.22
N VAL A 303 24.94 -11.43 -15.41
CA VAL A 303 24.17 -11.68 -16.64
C VAL A 303 24.85 -11.05 -17.87
N ALA A 304 25.38 -9.83 -17.75
CA ALA A 304 26.06 -9.14 -18.86
C ALA A 304 27.39 -9.81 -19.26
N ILE A 305 28.21 -10.22 -18.28
CA ILE A 305 29.45 -10.99 -18.53
C ILE A 305 29.12 -12.31 -19.22
N GLN A 306 28.00 -12.94 -18.85
CA GLN A 306 27.56 -14.21 -19.39
C GLN A 306 26.74 -14.12 -20.67
N GLY A 307 26.59 -12.95 -21.27
CA GLY A 307 25.95 -12.75 -22.59
C GLY A 307 26.60 -13.55 -23.75
N THR A 308 27.51 -14.47 -23.46
CA THR A 308 28.21 -15.38 -24.38
C THR A 308 28.20 -16.87 -23.96
N ALA A 309 27.74 -17.24 -22.76
CA ALA A 309 27.72 -18.65 -22.35
C ALA A 309 26.54 -18.98 -21.41
N ALA A 310 25.71 -19.93 -21.82
CA ALA A 310 24.54 -20.38 -21.09
C ALA A 310 24.92 -21.04 -19.76
N GLY A 311 24.73 -20.33 -18.64
CA GLY A 311 24.76 -20.90 -17.30
C GLY A 311 24.79 -19.79 -16.27
N SER A 312 23.69 -19.54 -15.57
CA SER A 312 23.59 -18.49 -14.54
C SER A 312 24.66 -18.68 -13.46
N THR A 313 25.66 -17.81 -13.40
CA THR A 313 26.55 -17.76 -12.21
C THR A 313 25.69 -17.31 -11.03
N PRO A 314 25.68 -18.05 -9.92
CA PRO A 314 24.94 -17.63 -8.74
C PRO A 314 25.46 -16.26 -8.27
N PRO A 315 24.57 -15.36 -7.79
CA PRO A 315 25.00 -14.09 -7.23
C PRO A 315 26.00 -14.31 -6.07
N SER A 316 26.78 -13.27 -5.75
CA SER A 316 27.77 -13.31 -4.67
C SER A 316 27.14 -13.85 -3.38
N ALA A 317 27.57 -15.04 -2.95
CA ALA A 317 27.13 -15.67 -1.71
C ALA A 317 27.40 -14.75 -0.49
N ALA A 318 28.45 -13.93 -0.56
CA ALA A 318 28.76 -12.94 0.47
C ALA A 318 27.69 -11.84 0.58
N THR A 319 27.13 -11.39 -0.54
CA THR A 319 26.05 -10.39 -0.55
C THR A 319 24.76 -10.97 0.06
N LEU A 320 24.45 -12.24 -0.23
CA LEU A 320 23.30 -12.93 0.39
C LEU A 320 23.48 -13.15 1.90
N ILE A 321 24.69 -13.47 2.36
CA ILE A 321 25.00 -13.56 3.79
C ILE A 321 24.79 -12.20 4.47
N THR A 322 25.33 -11.14 3.87
CA THR A 322 25.20 -9.77 4.41
C THR A 322 23.74 -9.31 4.47
N LEU A 323 22.94 -9.64 3.45
CA LEU A 323 21.50 -9.40 3.45
C LEU A 323 20.79 -10.18 4.56
N SER A 324 21.08 -11.48 4.70
CA SER A 324 20.51 -12.31 5.77
C SER A 324 20.80 -11.71 7.16
N ASP A 325 22.06 -11.38 7.44
CA ASP A 325 22.47 -10.87 8.75
C ASP A 325 21.84 -9.49 9.01
N THR A 326 21.70 -8.65 7.97
CA THR A 326 21.02 -7.35 8.09
C THR A 326 19.53 -7.53 8.38
N ILE A 327 18.86 -8.47 7.71
CA ILE A 327 17.44 -8.79 7.97
C ILE A 327 17.25 -9.31 9.39
N GLU A 328 18.12 -10.21 9.86
CA GLU A 328 18.05 -10.76 11.22
C GLU A 328 18.11 -9.65 12.28
N VAL A 329 19.12 -8.77 12.18
CA VAL A 329 19.27 -7.65 13.12
C VAL A 329 18.12 -6.64 12.98
N LEU A 330 17.60 -6.42 11.78
CA LEU A 330 16.45 -5.54 11.54
C LEU A 330 15.16 -6.11 12.15
N LYS A 331 14.91 -7.42 12.05
CA LYS A 331 13.72 -8.07 12.64
C LYS A 331 13.70 -7.95 14.16
N ASN A 332 14.85 -8.01 14.82
CA ASN A 332 14.96 -7.74 16.26
C ASN A 332 14.55 -6.30 16.62
N ARG A 333 14.59 -5.36 15.67
CA ARG A 333 14.11 -3.98 15.87
C ARG A 333 12.62 -3.81 15.63
N PHE A 334 11.92 -4.81 15.10
CA PHE A 334 10.46 -4.76 14.91
C PHE A 334 9.72 -4.95 16.23
N GLU A 335 10.33 -5.61 17.21
CA GLU A 335 9.71 -5.90 18.52
C GLU A 335 9.18 -4.63 19.21
N ALA A 336 9.84 -3.49 19.03
CA ALA A 336 9.39 -2.21 19.58
C ALA A 336 7.96 -1.84 19.16
N PHE A 337 7.52 -2.24 17.97
CA PHE A 337 6.14 -2.05 17.50
C PHE A 337 5.12 -2.87 18.29
N ASP A 338 5.55 -4.05 18.74
CA ASP A 338 4.67 -4.96 19.46
C ASP A 338 4.48 -4.61 20.92
N TYR A 339 5.32 -3.74 21.48
CA TYR A 339 5.24 -3.31 22.87
C TYR A 339 4.44 -2.01 23.06
N GLY A 340 3.86 -1.88 24.26
CA GLY A 340 3.16 -0.66 24.68
C GLY A 340 1.91 -0.35 23.85
N ARG A 341 1.72 0.93 23.53
CA ARG A 341 0.55 1.44 22.79
C ARG A 341 0.81 1.63 21.28
N ASN A 342 1.97 1.21 20.78
CA ASN A 342 2.41 1.53 19.41
C ASN A 342 1.46 0.98 18.34
N ALA A 343 1.04 -0.28 18.45
CA ALA A 343 0.06 -0.88 17.53
C ALA A 343 -1.33 -0.23 17.61
N VAL A 344 -1.75 0.22 18.80
CA VAL A 344 -3.03 0.93 18.98
C VAL A 344 -2.96 2.34 18.38
N ASN A 345 -1.85 3.06 18.59
CA ASN A 345 -1.62 4.38 18.01
C ASN A 345 -1.54 4.30 16.48
N ALA A 346 -0.93 3.24 15.94
CA ALA A 346 -0.91 2.96 14.51
C ALA A 346 -2.32 2.71 13.97
N LEU A 347 -3.12 1.85 14.63
CA LEU A 347 -4.51 1.59 14.23
C LEU A 347 -5.34 2.88 14.24
N GLY A 348 -5.27 3.66 15.31
CA GLY A 348 -5.95 4.94 15.42
C GLY A 348 -5.54 5.89 14.29
N GLY A 349 -4.24 5.98 13.99
CA GLY A 349 -3.75 6.78 12.87
C GLY A 349 -4.25 6.30 11.51
N LEU A 350 -4.30 4.98 11.26
CA LEU A 350 -4.80 4.41 10.01
C LEU A 350 -6.29 4.74 9.81
N VAL A 351 -7.12 4.53 10.83
CA VAL A 351 -8.55 4.86 10.78
C VAL A 351 -8.71 6.34 10.41
N TRP A 352 -8.02 7.23 11.14
CA TRP A 352 -8.11 8.67 10.90
C TRP A 352 -7.55 9.11 9.54
N ALA A 353 -6.49 8.46 9.05
CA ALA A 353 -5.94 8.75 7.72
C ALA A 353 -6.92 8.37 6.60
N ILE A 354 -7.51 7.18 6.66
CA ILE A 354 -8.49 6.74 5.66
C ILE A 354 -9.74 7.62 5.71
N SER A 355 -10.26 7.92 6.90
CA SER A 355 -11.34 8.88 7.10
C SER A 355 -11.02 10.25 6.55
N ALA A 356 -9.79 10.76 6.74
CA ALA A 356 -9.39 12.04 6.18
C ALA A 356 -9.45 12.04 4.64
N MET A 357 -8.96 10.97 4.00
CA MET A 357 -8.99 10.87 2.54
C MET A 357 -10.41 10.80 1.98
N THR A 358 -11.33 10.11 2.66
CA THR A 358 -12.75 10.06 2.24
C THR A 358 -13.48 11.38 2.47
N ILE A 359 -13.18 12.09 3.57
CA ILE A 359 -13.75 13.42 3.84
C ILE A 359 -13.26 14.44 2.81
N ILE A 360 -11.97 14.45 2.47
CA ILE A 360 -11.43 15.34 1.43
C ILE A 360 -12.13 15.06 0.09
N ARG A 361 -12.36 13.78 -0.25
CA ARG A 361 -13.10 13.37 -1.45
C ARG A 361 -14.53 13.91 -1.43
N ALA A 362 -15.25 13.78 -0.31
CA ALA A 362 -16.61 14.24 -0.16
C ALA A 362 -16.73 15.78 -0.22
N LEU A 363 -15.78 16.49 0.40
CA LEU A 363 -15.80 17.95 0.52
C LEU A 363 -15.09 18.68 -0.63
N ARG A 364 -14.62 17.97 -1.66
CA ARG A 364 -13.77 18.55 -2.72
C ARG A 364 -14.35 19.83 -3.32
N THR A 365 -15.64 19.83 -3.65
CA THR A 365 -16.34 20.97 -4.28
C THR A 365 -16.49 22.11 -3.29
N THR A 366 -16.86 21.80 -2.03
CA THR A 366 -16.98 22.77 -0.94
C THR A 366 -15.65 23.43 -0.57
N ILE A 367 -14.53 22.70 -0.68
CA ILE A 367 -13.18 23.23 -0.46
C ILE A 367 -12.75 24.18 -1.59
N GLY A 368 -13.39 24.10 -2.77
CA GLY A 368 -13.01 24.87 -3.96
C GLY A 368 -12.00 24.14 -4.86
N ILE A 369 -11.92 22.81 -4.77
CA ILE A 369 -11.14 21.99 -5.69
C ILE A 369 -11.91 21.85 -7.01
N PRO A 370 -11.27 22.03 -8.18
CA PRO A 370 -11.95 21.86 -9.47
C PRO A 370 -12.58 20.47 -9.63
N GLU A 371 -13.79 20.39 -10.17
CA GLU A 371 -14.52 19.13 -10.38
C GLU A 371 -13.81 18.15 -11.32
N ALA A 372 -12.90 18.65 -12.16
CA ALA A 372 -12.04 17.82 -13.00
C ALA A 372 -11.16 16.87 -12.18
N PHE A 373 -10.82 17.24 -10.93
CA PHE A 373 -9.97 16.45 -10.06
C PHE A 373 -10.79 15.37 -9.36
N ASN A 374 -10.81 14.19 -9.97
CA ASN A 374 -11.59 13.06 -9.51
C ASN A 374 -10.73 12.00 -8.82
N GLN A 375 -9.42 12.02 -9.05
CA GLN A 375 -8.51 11.01 -8.51
C GLN A 375 -7.78 11.49 -7.24
N PRO A 376 -7.43 10.59 -6.30
CA PRO A 376 -6.74 10.94 -5.06
C PRO A 376 -5.43 11.71 -5.28
N HIS A 377 -4.70 11.38 -6.33
CA HIS A 377 -3.46 12.07 -6.68
C HIS A 377 -3.68 13.51 -7.16
N GLU A 378 -4.90 13.90 -7.52
CA GLU A 378 -5.23 15.25 -7.97
C GLU A 378 -5.79 16.08 -6.81
N TYR A 379 -6.83 15.55 -6.15
CA TYR A 379 -7.56 16.32 -5.14
C TYR A 379 -6.82 16.42 -3.79
N ILE A 380 -6.00 15.43 -3.39
CA ILE A 380 -5.29 15.50 -2.10
C ILE A 380 -4.19 16.58 -2.12
N PRO A 381 -3.32 16.65 -3.13
CA PRO A 381 -2.37 17.77 -3.24
C PRO A 381 -3.07 19.13 -3.39
N ALA A 382 -4.17 19.20 -4.14
CA ALA A 382 -4.94 20.44 -4.28
C ALA A 382 -5.51 20.90 -2.93
N ALA A 383 -6.05 19.98 -2.13
CA ALA A 383 -6.51 20.27 -0.77
C ALA A 383 -5.38 20.81 0.11
N TYR A 384 -4.16 20.27 -0.01
CA TYR A 384 -2.98 20.78 0.70
C TYR A 384 -2.64 22.22 0.30
N ASP A 385 -2.60 22.51 -1.01
CA ASP A 385 -2.31 23.85 -1.53
C ASP A 385 -3.33 24.89 -1.03
N ILE A 386 -4.62 24.56 -1.11
CA ILE A 386 -5.71 25.48 -0.73
C ILE A 386 -5.82 25.64 0.80
N LEU A 387 -5.84 24.53 1.54
CA LEU A 387 -6.18 24.56 2.97
C LEU A 387 -4.96 24.77 3.86
N VAL A 388 -3.79 24.26 3.50
CA VAL A 388 -2.58 24.37 4.34
C VAL A 388 -1.70 25.51 3.87
N LEU A 389 -1.34 25.54 2.59
CA LEU A 389 -0.46 26.58 2.04
C LEU A 389 -1.19 27.88 1.68
N LYS A 390 -2.53 27.88 1.69
CA LYS A 390 -3.37 29.04 1.36
C LYS A 390 -3.05 29.66 -0.01
N ARG A 391 -2.72 28.81 -0.99
CA ARG A 391 -2.37 29.20 -2.36
C ARG A 391 -3.28 28.53 -3.38
N ALA A 392 -3.30 29.09 -4.60
CA ALA A 392 -3.96 28.45 -5.73
C ALA A 392 -3.31 27.10 -6.04
N VAL A 393 -4.10 26.17 -6.58
CA VAL A 393 -3.62 24.84 -6.99
C VAL A 393 -2.48 24.99 -7.99
N THR A 394 -1.34 24.38 -7.69
CA THR A 394 -0.18 24.39 -8.58
C THR A 394 0.03 23.01 -9.20
N HIS A 395 0.08 22.95 -10.53
CA HIS A 395 0.57 21.77 -11.25
C HIS A 395 2.10 21.80 -11.29
N GLY A 396 2.75 21.29 -10.24
CA GLY A 396 4.20 21.12 -10.22
C GLY A 396 4.65 19.85 -10.97
N ASP A 397 5.92 19.82 -11.39
CA ASP A 397 6.53 18.74 -12.18
C ASP A 397 6.54 17.36 -11.49
N ALA A 398 6.37 17.31 -10.15
CA ALA A 398 6.33 16.07 -9.40
C ALA A 398 5.17 16.04 -8.40
N ASN A 399 4.24 15.09 -8.61
CA ASN A 399 3.05 14.96 -7.78
C ASN A 399 3.41 14.46 -6.36
N ARG A 400 3.22 15.33 -5.36
CA ARG A 400 3.53 15.05 -3.95
C ARG A 400 2.84 13.77 -3.45
N TYR A 401 1.58 13.54 -3.83
CA TYR A 401 0.82 12.37 -3.41
C TYR A 401 1.45 11.09 -3.94
N LEU A 402 1.78 11.04 -5.23
CA LEU A 402 2.37 9.86 -5.86
C LEU A 402 3.72 9.49 -5.21
N ILE A 403 4.57 10.49 -4.93
CA ILE A 403 5.87 10.25 -4.29
C ILE A 403 5.71 9.67 -2.88
N HIS A 404 4.87 10.29 -2.03
CA HIS A 404 4.69 9.83 -0.66
C HIS A 404 4.00 8.46 -0.61
N ARG A 405 3.02 8.24 -1.48
CA ARG A 405 2.33 6.96 -1.59
C ARG A 405 3.25 5.85 -2.07
N GLU A 406 4.11 6.11 -3.05
CA GLU A 406 5.05 5.10 -3.55
C GLU A 406 6.07 4.72 -2.46
N CYS A 407 6.61 5.70 -1.73
CA CYS A 407 7.41 5.46 -0.52
C CYS A 407 6.65 4.63 0.52
N ALA A 408 5.40 4.99 0.80
CA ALA A 408 4.55 4.33 1.78
C ALA A 408 4.30 2.87 1.40
N ARG A 409 3.86 2.62 0.17
CA ARG A 409 3.51 1.29 -0.34
C ARG A 409 4.73 0.40 -0.45
N SER A 410 5.76 0.85 -1.16
CA SER A 410 6.96 0.04 -1.37
C SER A 410 7.71 -0.22 -0.06
N GLY A 411 7.82 0.78 0.84
CA GLY A 411 8.42 0.59 2.16
C GLY A 411 7.62 -0.37 3.05
N ARG A 412 6.29 -0.22 3.08
CA ARG A 412 5.37 -1.11 3.79
C ARG A 412 5.51 -2.55 3.31
N ASP A 413 5.40 -2.79 2.01
CA ASP A 413 5.43 -4.13 1.40
C ASP A 413 6.76 -4.84 1.66
N ILE A 414 7.90 -4.14 1.53
CA ILE A 414 9.22 -4.71 1.83
C ILE A 414 9.30 -5.18 3.28
N LEU A 415 8.90 -4.34 4.23
CA LEU A 415 8.98 -4.65 5.66
C LEU A 415 8.07 -5.81 6.06
N LEU A 416 6.90 -5.92 5.44
CA LEU A 416 5.97 -7.01 5.70
C LEU A 416 6.43 -8.33 5.14
N ASP A 417 7.04 -8.31 3.95
CA ASP A 417 7.65 -9.52 3.42
C ASP A 417 8.77 -10.02 4.35
N MET A 418 9.59 -9.10 4.89
CA MET A 418 10.65 -9.42 5.84
C MET A 418 10.14 -10.11 7.11
N GLU A 419 8.91 -9.82 7.55
CA GLU A 419 8.33 -10.49 8.72
C GLU A 419 8.25 -12.01 8.52
N VAL A 420 8.00 -12.48 7.31
CA VAL A 420 7.66 -13.89 7.03
C VAL A 420 8.65 -14.64 6.14
N VAL A 421 9.56 -13.93 5.47
CA VAL A 421 10.59 -14.56 4.65
C VAL A 421 11.57 -15.35 5.51
N ASP A 422 11.93 -16.55 5.05
CA ASP A 422 13.03 -17.32 5.59
C ASP A 422 14.36 -16.79 5.05
N HIS A 423 14.92 -15.84 5.79
CA HIS A 423 16.22 -15.24 5.50
C HIS A 423 17.40 -16.19 5.78
N THR A 424 17.18 -17.31 6.48
CA THR A 424 18.25 -18.27 6.81
C THR A 424 18.60 -19.19 5.64
N SER A 425 17.69 -19.31 4.65
CA SER A 425 17.89 -20.05 3.41
C SER A 425 18.82 -19.29 2.43
N ARG A 426 20.13 -19.35 2.71
CA ARG A 426 21.19 -18.60 2.00
C ARG A 426 21.78 -19.31 0.77
N SER A 427 21.37 -20.56 0.51
CA SER A 427 21.90 -21.33 -0.63
C SER A 427 21.48 -20.73 -1.97
N ALA A 428 22.25 -20.99 -3.04
CA ALA A 428 21.84 -20.62 -4.39
C ALA A 428 20.47 -21.25 -4.72
N GLY A 429 19.54 -20.45 -5.23
CA GLY A 429 18.12 -20.84 -5.43
C GLY A 429 17.30 -20.95 -4.14
N GLY A 430 17.89 -20.59 -2.99
CA GLY A 430 17.24 -20.52 -1.69
C GLY A 430 16.11 -19.50 -1.65
N GLU A 431 15.35 -19.49 -0.56
CA GLU A 431 14.21 -18.60 -0.44
C GLU A 431 14.61 -17.12 -0.47
N LEU A 432 15.71 -16.76 0.21
CA LEU A 432 16.19 -15.38 0.27
C LEU A 432 16.52 -14.82 -1.12
N GLU A 433 17.23 -15.60 -1.95
CA GLU A 433 17.59 -15.20 -3.32
C GLU A 433 16.34 -15.06 -4.22
N ARG A 434 15.38 -15.97 -4.08
CA ARG A 434 14.11 -15.90 -4.84
C ARG A 434 13.27 -14.70 -4.43
N TRP A 435 13.18 -14.43 -3.15
CA TRP A 435 12.43 -13.29 -2.63
C TRP A 435 13.08 -11.96 -3.00
N ILE A 436 14.39 -11.79 -2.80
CA ILE A 436 15.08 -10.53 -3.14
C ILE A 436 14.94 -10.23 -4.65
N THR A 437 14.99 -11.27 -5.49
CA THR A 437 14.69 -11.16 -6.92
C THR A 437 13.28 -10.67 -7.21
N GLN A 438 12.27 -11.10 -6.44
CA GLN A 438 10.88 -10.74 -6.65
C GLN A 438 10.58 -9.30 -6.26
N ILE A 439 11.27 -8.77 -5.24
CA ILE A 439 11.00 -7.42 -4.71
C ILE A 439 11.86 -6.33 -5.35
N GLU A 440 12.65 -6.63 -6.38
CA GLU A 440 13.53 -5.67 -7.07
C GLU A 440 12.79 -4.39 -7.48
N SER A 441 11.61 -4.51 -8.08
CA SER A 441 10.80 -3.37 -8.49
C SER A 441 10.36 -2.50 -7.32
N ARG A 442 10.01 -3.11 -6.17
CA ARG A 442 9.62 -2.39 -4.94
C ARG A 442 10.80 -1.66 -4.31
N VAL A 443 11.98 -2.28 -4.31
CA VAL A 443 13.21 -1.67 -3.77
C VAL A 443 13.61 -0.45 -4.61
N GLU A 444 13.60 -0.56 -5.93
CA GLU A 444 13.93 0.56 -6.83
C GLU A 444 12.86 1.67 -6.78
N ALA A 445 11.59 1.31 -6.65
CA ALA A 445 10.50 2.27 -6.48
C ALA A 445 10.64 3.04 -5.16
N TYR A 446 10.91 2.35 -4.04
CA TYR A 446 11.19 2.99 -2.76
C TYR A 446 12.39 3.94 -2.84
N ARG A 447 13.51 3.49 -3.42
CA ARG A 447 14.71 4.32 -3.61
C ARG A 447 14.41 5.59 -4.41
N THR A 448 13.72 5.44 -5.53
CA THR A 448 13.40 6.55 -6.44
C THR A 448 12.48 7.56 -5.76
N ALA A 449 11.42 7.09 -5.11
CA ALA A 449 10.49 7.95 -4.39
C ALA A 449 11.16 8.64 -3.19
N TYR A 450 12.00 7.92 -2.43
CA TYR A 450 12.73 8.46 -1.30
C TYR A 450 13.70 9.57 -1.74
N ARG A 451 14.44 9.33 -2.83
CA ARG A 451 15.34 10.32 -3.43
C ARG A 451 14.59 11.55 -3.92
N ASN A 452 13.45 11.38 -4.60
CA ASN A 452 12.65 12.51 -5.07
C ASN A 452 12.08 13.35 -3.91
N MET A 453 11.82 12.73 -2.76
CA MET A 453 11.28 13.39 -1.57
C MET A 453 12.34 14.06 -0.70
N THR A 454 13.55 13.50 -0.60
CA THR A 454 14.59 13.95 0.35
C THR A 454 15.84 14.50 -0.31
N GLY A 455 16.01 14.29 -1.63
CA GLY A 455 17.27 14.55 -2.33
C GLY A 455 18.37 13.53 -2.05
N VAL A 456 18.19 12.62 -1.08
CA VAL A 456 19.20 11.65 -0.67
C VAL A 456 19.05 10.33 -1.43
N ASP A 457 20.12 9.87 -2.09
CA ASP A 457 20.15 8.56 -2.74
C ASP A 457 20.68 7.49 -1.78
N ILE A 458 19.78 6.67 -1.24
CA ILE A 458 20.10 5.52 -0.37
C ILE A 458 20.88 4.41 -1.09
N GLY A 459 20.94 4.44 -2.43
CA GLY A 459 21.78 3.52 -3.22
C GLY A 459 23.24 3.97 -3.39
N ALA A 460 23.59 5.18 -2.92
CA ALA A 460 24.94 5.72 -3.02
C ALA A 460 25.83 5.37 -1.81
N SER A 461 25.25 5.19 -0.63
CA SER A 461 25.97 4.87 0.61
C SER A 461 25.14 3.97 1.52
N ALA A 462 25.80 3.04 2.22
CA ALA A 462 25.17 2.15 3.20
C ALA A 462 24.68 2.87 4.47
N THR A 463 25.23 4.06 4.75
CA THR A 463 24.85 4.92 5.88
C THR A 463 24.64 6.35 5.38
N PRO A 464 23.52 6.63 4.68
CA PRO A 464 23.23 7.98 4.23
C PRO A 464 23.03 8.90 5.43
N ALA A 465 23.44 10.16 5.33
CA ALA A 465 23.07 11.19 6.30
C ALA A 465 21.58 11.49 6.12
N ILE A 466 20.75 11.17 7.11
CA ILE A 466 19.29 11.23 6.99
C ILE A 466 18.77 12.40 7.81
N GLU A 467 18.14 13.36 7.12
CA GLU A 467 17.52 14.53 7.77
C GLU A 467 16.43 14.14 8.80
N GLN A 468 15.85 12.94 8.68
CA GLN A 468 14.75 12.44 9.53
C GLN A 468 15.21 11.98 10.93
N GLN A 469 16.53 11.99 11.20
CA GLN A 469 17.12 11.66 12.50
C GLN A 469 17.42 12.91 13.36
N ALA A 470 17.38 14.11 12.77
CA ALA A 470 17.64 15.39 13.43
C ALA A 470 16.37 16.04 13.98
#